data_AF-A0A846ASF0-F1
#
_entry.id   AF-A0A846ASF0-F1
#
_cell.length_a   1.000
_cell.length_b   1.000
_cell.length_c   1.000
_cell.angle_alpha   90.00
_cell.angle_beta   90.00
_cell.angle_gamma   90.00
#
_symmetry.space_group_name_H-M   'P 1'
#
loop_
_entity.id
_entity.type
_entity.pdbx_description
1 polymer ?
#
loop_
_entity_poly.entity_id
_entity_poly.type
_entity_poly.pdbx_seq_one_letter_code
_entity_poly.pdbx_strand_id
1 'polypeptide(L)'
;MFAFVYFSAGFAKLSAGGLEWLNGYTLQTYLLSDALTWDRPLGIWLGQKYILALIFSYVAILFEVTFFLVLIFPRLVWVYIPMGTAFHTGIYLAQAAPFFQYIAIYSVFISWTSIINSFSRCQKFSQNQNKVEILYDGLSPYYIRLMTFFCYFDWLKRLSYSDLEVRWQNLSQTHPHISLEECRREIHALLPNGATRKGLFAVREILWCLPILWPLLLITYLPGASTLVSKIYKFKQRY
;
A
#
# COMPACT_ATOMS: atom_id res chain seq x y z
N MET A 1 3.86 24.56 -15.61
CA MET A 1 2.86 24.32 -16.67
C MET A 1 1.63 23.56 -16.16
N PHE A 2 1.78 22.39 -15.51
CA PHE A 2 0.63 21.58 -15.06
C PHE A 2 -0.37 22.31 -14.13
N ALA A 3 0.11 23.07 -13.15
CA ALA A 3 -0.79 23.84 -12.28
C ALA A 3 -1.60 24.91 -13.02
N PHE A 4 -1.05 25.47 -14.10
CA PHE A 4 -1.77 26.42 -14.95
C PHE A 4 -2.86 25.74 -15.78
N VAL A 5 -2.74 24.43 -16.10
CA VAL A 5 -3.79 23.68 -16.79
C VAL A 5 -5.05 23.66 -15.93
N TYR A 6 -4.95 23.32 -14.65
CA TYR A 6 -6.09 23.38 -13.72
C TYR A 6 -6.65 24.78 -13.57
N PHE A 7 -5.77 25.76 -13.33
CA PHE A 7 -6.22 27.14 -13.18
C PHE A 7 -6.95 27.63 -14.42
N SER A 8 -6.44 27.33 -15.62
CA SER A 8 -7.08 27.70 -16.88
C SER A 8 -8.43 26.99 -17.07
N ALA A 9 -8.56 25.74 -16.65
CA ALA A 9 -9.81 25.00 -16.73
C ALA A 9 -10.88 25.58 -15.77
N GLY A 10 -10.50 25.86 -14.52
CA GLY A 10 -11.40 26.48 -13.55
C GLY A 10 -11.77 27.91 -13.94
N PHE A 11 -10.81 28.68 -14.45
CA PHE A 11 -11.05 30.02 -14.99
C PHE A 11 -12.01 29.97 -16.18
N ALA A 12 -11.82 29.04 -17.13
CA ALA A 12 -12.72 28.88 -18.27
C ALA A 12 -14.15 28.51 -17.84
N LYS A 13 -14.31 27.66 -16.81
CA LYS A 13 -15.65 27.35 -16.25
C LYS A 13 -16.33 28.60 -15.72
N LEU A 14 -15.61 29.46 -15.01
CA LEU A 14 -16.14 30.70 -14.45
C LEU A 14 -16.33 31.79 -15.50
N SER A 15 -15.45 31.91 -16.48
CA SER A 15 -15.47 33.00 -17.47
C SER A 15 -16.43 32.71 -18.64
N ALA A 16 -16.48 31.46 -19.11
CA ALA A 16 -17.32 31.07 -20.25
C ALA A 16 -18.65 30.45 -19.81
N GLY A 17 -18.64 29.64 -18.75
CA GLY A 17 -19.85 29.03 -18.19
C GLY A 17 -20.54 29.86 -17.10
N GLY A 18 -19.85 30.84 -16.52
CA GLY A 18 -20.42 31.72 -15.50
C GLY A 18 -20.73 31.03 -14.18
N LEU A 19 -21.70 31.59 -13.45
CA LEU A 19 -22.17 31.04 -12.16
C LEU A 19 -22.98 29.75 -12.31
N GLU A 20 -23.36 29.38 -13.54
CA GLU A 20 -24.13 28.15 -13.80
C GLU A 20 -23.36 26.90 -13.34
N TRP A 21 -22.03 26.89 -13.45
CA TRP A 21 -21.24 25.78 -12.93
C TRP A 21 -21.39 25.56 -11.42
N LEU A 22 -21.80 26.59 -10.66
CA LEU A 22 -21.98 26.53 -9.21
C LEU A 22 -23.41 26.16 -8.78
N ASN A 23 -24.34 25.99 -9.72
CA ASN A 23 -25.72 25.59 -9.41
C ASN A 23 -25.92 24.07 -9.38
N GLY A 24 -24.91 23.28 -9.75
CA GLY A 24 -24.96 21.81 -9.76
C GLY A 24 -25.68 21.19 -10.96
N TYR A 25 -26.62 21.89 -11.60
CA TYR A 25 -27.34 21.39 -12.77
C TYR A 25 -26.42 21.17 -13.97
N THR A 26 -25.47 22.08 -14.20
CA THR A 26 -24.46 21.90 -15.26
C THR A 26 -23.70 20.58 -15.10
N LEU A 27 -23.24 20.28 -13.88
CA LEU A 27 -22.53 19.02 -13.63
C LEU A 27 -23.46 17.81 -13.72
N GLN A 28 -24.72 17.90 -13.28
CA GLN A 28 -25.70 16.82 -13.49
C GLN A 28 -25.91 16.51 -14.97
N THR A 29 -25.99 17.53 -15.82
CA THR A 29 -26.14 17.35 -17.27
C THR A 29 -24.94 16.60 -17.85
N TYR A 30 -23.71 16.99 -17.50
CA TYR A 30 -22.51 16.26 -17.95
C TYR A 30 -22.47 14.83 -17.42
N LEU A 31 -22.74 14.63 -16.14
CA LEU A 31 -22.78 13.29 -15.52
C LEU A 31 -23.80 12.38 -16.21
N LEU A 32 -25.04 12.84 -16.42
CA LEU A 32 -26.07 12.02 -17.07
C LEU A 32 -25.77 11.80 -18.55
N SER A 33 -25.36 12.84 -19.27
CA SER A 33 -25.05 12.74 -20.70
C SER A 33 -23.94 11.72 -20.96
N ASP A 34 -22.82 11.85 -20.27
CA ASP A 34 -21.68 10.95 -20.45
C ASP A 34 -21.99 9.55 -19.91
N ALA A 35 -22.65 9.45 -18.76
CA ALA A 35 -22.95 8.15 -18.18
C ALA A 35 -23.97 7.34 -18.98
N LEU A 36 -24.96 7.98 -19.61
CA LEU A 36 -25.87 7.31 -20.54
C LEU A 36 -25.16 6.91 -21.83
N THR A 37 -24.26 7.77 -22.34
CA THR A 37 -23.48 7.48 -23.55
C THR A 37 -22.55 6.27 -23.37
N TRP A 38 -21.92 6.16 -22.20
CA TRP A 38 -20.91 5.15 -21.90
C TRP A 38 -21.38 4.02 -20.97
N ASP A 39 -22.69 3.95 -20.71
CA ASP A 39 -23.33 3.00 -19.79
C ASP A 39 -22.58 2.88 -18.43
N ARG A 40 -22.45 4.01 -17.72
CA ARG A 40 -21.75 4.09 -16.43
C ARG A 40 -22.75 4.14 -15.27
N PRO A 41 -22.92 3.05 -14.50
CA PRO A 41 -23.90 3.01 -13.41
C PRO A 41 -23.66 4.07 -12.34
N LEU A 42 -22.39 4.35 -12.01
CA LEU A 42 -22.02 5.35 -11.02
C LEU A 42 -22.43 6.76 -11.48
N GLY A 43 -22.19 7.10 -12.75
CA GLY A 43 -22.54 8.41 -13.30
C GLY A 43 -24.05 8.62 -13.40
N ILE A 44 -24.81 7.59 -13.78
CA ILE A 44 -26.29 7.62 -13.78
C ILE A 44 -26.80 7.87 -12.36
N TRP A 45 -26.29 7.12 -11.38
CA TRP A 45 -26.68 7.27 -9.98
C TRP A 45 -26.34 8.66 -9.43
N LEU A 46 -25.12 9.17 -9.68
CA LEU A 46 -24.69 10.50 -9.25
C LEU A 46 -25.50 11.61 -9.93
N GLY A 47 -25.79 11.47 -11.23
CA GLY A 47 -26.55 12.43 -12.02
C GLY A 47 -27.97 12.65 -11.48
N GLN A 48 -28.56 11.64 -10.84
CA GLN A 48 -29.87 11.76 -10.17
C GLN A 48 -29.83 12.49 -8.82
N LYS A 49 -28.65 12.77 -8.26
CA LYS A 49 -28.47 13.36 -6.92
C LYS A 49 -28.01 14.82 -7.01
N TYR A 50 -28.97 15.73 -7.06
CA TYR A 50 -28.72 17.18 -7.16
C TYR A 50 -27.73 17.69 -6.11
N ILE A 51 -27.93 17.35 -4.83
CA ILE A 51 -27.05 17.84 -3.74
C ILE A 51 -25.60 17.38 -3.93
N LEU A 52 -25.38 16.15 -4.41
CA LEU A 52 -24.02 15.66 -4.68
C LEU A 52 -23.39 16.38 -5.86
N ALA A 53 -24.16 16.59 -6.94
CA ALA A 53 -23.68 17.36 -8.09
C ALA A 53 -23.37 18.82 -7.73
N LEU A 54 -24.19 19.46 -6.90
CA LEU A 54 -23.93 20.79 -6.36
C LEU A 54 -22.59 20.82 -5.60
N ILE A 55 -22.41 19.92 -4.63
CA ILE A 55 -21.17 19.84 -3.85
C ILE A 55 -19.96 19.59 -4.75
N PHE A 56 -20.06 18.63 -5.69
CA PHE A 56 -18.96 18.32 -6.60
C PHE A 56 -18.65 19.45 -7.58
N SER A 57 -19.65 20.24 -8.00
CA SER A 57 -19.45 21.46 -8.77
C SER A 57 -18.56 22.47 -8.02
N TYR A 58 -18.88 22.76 -6.75
CA TYR A 58 -18.06 23.63 -5.92
C TYR A 58 -16.65 23.08 -5.70
N VAL A 59 -16.55 21.78 -5.39
CA VAL A 59 -15.26 21.12 -5.16
C VAL A 59 -14.40 21.14 -6.43
N ALA A 60 -15.00 20.90 -7.60
CA ALA A 60 -14.31 20.92 -8.89
C ALA A 60 -13.72 22.31 -9.18
N ILE A 61 -14.54 23.36 -9.09
CA ILE A 61 -14.08 24.74 -9.32
C ILE A 61 -13.01 25.12 -8.30
N LEU A 62 -13.27 24.88 -7.01
CA LEU A 62 -12.31 25.21 -5.96
C LEU A 62 -10.97 24.51 -6.22
N PHE A 63 -10.99 23.19 -6.42
CA PHE A 63 -9.78 22.42 -6.74
C PHE A 63 -9.03 23.01 -7.94
N GLU A 64 -9.73 23.27 -9.05
CA GLU A 64 -9.12 23.75 -10.28
C GLU A 64 -8.49 25.14 -10.12
N VAL A 65 -9.21 26.08 -9.49
CA VAL A 65 -8.73 27.47 -9.34
C VAL A 65 -7.68 27.62 -8.26
N THR A 66 -7.60 26.73 -7.27
CA THR A 66 -6.63 26.84 -6.16
C THR A 66 -5.47 25.85 -6.24
N PHE A 67 -5.45 24.91 -7.18
CA PHE A 67 -4.36 23.93 -7.30
C PHE A 67 -2.97 24.58 -7.39
N PHE A 68 -2.86 25.76 -8.03
CA PHE A 68 -1.58 26.48 -8.13
C PHE A 68 -0.97 26.87 -6.79
N LEU A 69 -1.77 26.95 -5.71
CA LEU A 69 -1.28 27.22 -4.36
C LEU A 69 -0.29 26.16 -3.87
N VAL A 70 -0.31 24.95 -4.44
CA VAL A 70 0.69 23.91 -4.17
C VAL A 70 2.12 24.38 -4.50
N LEU A 71 2.28 25.28 -5.49
CA LEU A 71 3.58 25.84 -5.86
C LEU A 71 4.10 26.84 -4.81
N ILE A 72 3.20 27.55 -4.13
CA ILE A 72 3.51 28.56 -3.12
C ILE A 72 3.66 27.89 -1.74
N PHE A 73 2.80 26.91 -1.45
CA PHE A 73 2.73 26.18 -0.20
C PHE A 73 2.88 24.67 -0.43
N PRO A 74 4.12 24.15 -0.51
CA PRO A 74 4.38 22.74 -0.85
C PRO A 74 3.76 21.71 0.09
N ARG A 75 3.34 22.10 1.30
CA ARG A 75 2.62 21.20 2.23
C ARG A 75 1.22 20.83 1.75
N LEU A 76 0.62 21.64 0.88
CA LEU A 76 -0.72 21.40 0.33
C LEU A 76 -0.77 20.15 -0.57
N VAL A 77 0.39 19.67 -1.05
CA VAL A 77 0.52 18.43 -1.84
C VAL A 77 -0.22 17.24 -1.19
N TRP A 78 -0.15 17.11 0.13
CA TRP A 78 -0.79 16.01 0.87
C TRP A 78 -2.31 16.06 0.86
N VAL A 79 -2.91 17.20 0.50
CA VAL A 79 -4.35 17.36 0.32
C VAL A 79 -4.71 17.29 -1.16
N TYR A 80 -4.01 18.05 -2.01
CA TYR A 80 -4.36 18.16 -3.43
C TYR A 80 -4.03 16.92 -4.26
N ILE A 81 -2.98 16.14 -3.94
CA ILE A 81 -2.70 14.91 -4.69
C ILE A 81 -3.80 13.86 -4.45
N PRO A 82 -4.14 13.49 -3.20
CA PRO A 82 -5.23 12.55 -2.96
C PRO A 82 -6.55 13.05 -3.53
N MET A 83 -6.88 14.34 -3.32
CA MET A 83 -8.09 14.96 -3.87
C MET A 83 -8.11 14.91 -5.39
N GLY A 84 -7.02 15.29 -6.06
CA GLY A 84 -6.90 15.28 -7.51
C GLY A 84 -6.90 13.87 -8.11
N THR A 85 -6.37 12.88 -7.40
CA THR A 85 -6.42 11.47 -7.79
C THR A 85 -7.84 10.94 -7.69
N ALA A 86 -8.53 11.24 -6.58
CA ALA A 86 -9.93 10.89 -6.38
C ALA A 86 -10.83 11.59 -7.42
N PHE A 87 -10.54 12.85 -7.74
CA PHE A 87 -11.24 13.64 -8.74
C PHE A 87 -11.18 13.00 -10.13
N HIS A 88 -9.98 12.73 -10.65
CA HIS A 88 -9.82 12.08 -11.97
C HIS A 88 -10.32 10.64 -12.01
N THR A 89 -10.14 9.90 -10.90
CA THR A 89 -10.70 8.54 -10.79
C THR A 89 -12.22 8.58 -10.81
N GLY A 90 -12.83 9.53 -10.08
CA GLY A 90 -14.27 9.74 -10.06
C GLY A 90 -14.83 10.10 -11.44
N ILE A 91 -14.17 11.01 -12.15
CA ILE A 91 -14.51 11.37 -13.53
C ILE A 91 -14.43 10.13 -14.45
N TYR A 92 -13.38 9.33 -14.36
CA TYR A 92 -13.27 8.12 -15.18
C TYR A 92 -14.39 7.11 -14.88
N LEU A 93 -14.70 6.88 -13.60
CA LEU A 93 -15.74 5.94 -13.20
C LEU A 93 -17.16 6.43 -13.54
N ALA A 94 -17.40 7.74 -13.48
CA ALA A 94 -18.72 8.32 -13.73
C ALA A 94 -18.97 8.68 -15.21
N GLN A 95 -17.95 9.13 -15.94
CA GLN A 95 -18.07 9.72 -17.28
C GLN A 95 -17.21 9.03 -18.35
N ALA A 96 -16.46 7.97 -18.00
CA ALA A 96 -15.55 7.26 -18.91
C ALA A 96 -14.40 8.10 -19.49
N ALA A 97 -14.11 9.29 -18.96
CA ALA A 97 -13.06 10.17 -19.49
C ALA A 97 -11.68 9.83 -18.86
N PRO A 98 -10.68 9.39 -19.66
CA PRO A 98 -9.41 8.89 -19.15
C PRO A 98 -8.37 10.00 -18.96
N PHE A 99 -8.24 10.50 -17.72
CA PHE A 99 -7.23 11.50 -17.34
C PHE A 99 -6.01 10.92 -16.59
N PHE A 100 -5.61 9.68 -16.92
CA PHE A 100 -4.54 8.97 -16.21
C PHE A 100 -3.19 9.67 -16.25
N GLN A 101 -2.88 10.38 -17.34
CA GLN A 101 -1.68 11.19 -17.46
C GLN A 101 -1.60 12.26 -16.37
N TYR A 102 -2.73 12.83 -15.94
CA TYR A 102 -2.75 13.83 -14.89
C TYR A 102 -2.51 13.22 -13.51
N ILE A 103 -3.02 12.00 -13.28
CA ILE A 103 -2.73 11.23 -12.06
C ILE A 103 -1.22 10.93 -11.98
N ALA A 104 -0.61 10.50 -13.09
CA ALA A 104 0.82 10.23 -13.14
C ALA A 104 1.68 11.47 -12.87
N ILE A 105 1.30 12.63 -13.43
CA ILE A 105 2.04 13.89 -13.26
C ILE A 105 2.01 14.39 -11.80
N TYR A 106 1.02 14.02 -10.98
CA TYR A 106 1.04 14.36 -9.55
C TYR A 106 2.30 13.86 -8.82
N SER A 107 2.93 12.78 -9.31
CA SER A 107 4.21 12.27 -8.78
C SER A 107 5.32 13.33 -8.73
N VAL A 108 5.30 14.33 -9.62
CA VAL A 108 6.31 15.39 -9.67
C VAL A 108 6.25 16.31 -8.45
N PHE A 109 5.09 16.43 -7.81
CA PHE A 109 4.91 17.25 -6.62
C PHE A 109 5.27 16.50 -5.32
N ILE A 110 5.51 15.20 -5.41
CA ILE A 110 5.93 14.38 -4.27
C ILE A 110 7.45 14.52 -4.10
N SER A 111 7.88 14.93 -2.90
CA SER A 111 9.30 14.93 -2.54
C SER A 111 9.78 13.49 -2.30
N TRP A 112 10.14 12.79 -3.38
CA TRP A 112 10.68 11.43 -3.34
C TRP A 112 11.94 11.35 -2.47
N THR A 113 12.78 12.38 -2.47
CA THR A 113 13.97 12.46 -1.62
C THR A 113 13.61 12.46 -0.14
N SER A 114 12.58 13.21 0.29
CA SER A 114 12.10 13.20 1.68
C SER A 114 11.56 11.83 2.08
N ILE A 115 10.83 11.16 1.17
CA ILE A 115 10.31 9.81 1.40
C ILE A 115 11.47 8.82 1.57
N ILE A 116 12.40 8.79 0.62
CA ILE A 116 13.59 7.91 0.64
C ILE A 116 14.42 8.17 1.90
N ASN A 117 14.65 9.44 2.27
CA ASN A 117 15.40 9.81 3.46
C ASN A 117 14.68 9.36 4.75
N SER A 118 13.35 9.45 4.79
CA SER A 118 12.55 8.94 5.92
C SER A 118 12.68 7.42 6.04
N PHE A 119 12.62 6.70 4.91
CA PHE A 119 12.89 5.26 4.87
C PHE A 119 14.31 4.93 5.37
N SER A 120 15.32 5.68 4.92
CA SER A 120 16.70 5.48 5.37
C SER A 120 16.88 5.74 6.87
N ARG A 121 16.15 6.71 7.43
CA ARG A 121 16.16 7.01 8.87
C ARG A 121 15.48 5.90 9.68
N CYS A 122 14.33 5.43 9.22
CA CYS A 122 13.65 4.27 9.81
C CYS A 122 14.54 3.02 9.77
N GLN A 123 15.27 2.81 8.67
CA GLN A 123 16.22 1.72 8.53
C GLN A 123 17.41 1.86 9.50
N LYS A 124 18.01 3.05 9.65
CA LYS A 124 19.10 3.29 10.62
C LYS A 124 18.63 3.08 12.06
N PHE A 125 17.44 3.57 12.41
CA PHE A 125 16.84 3.33 13.72
C PHE A 125 16.60 1.83 13.96
N SER A 126 16.12 1.13 12.93
CA SER A 126 15.86 -0.31 12.98
C SER A 126 17.14 -1.16 13.04
N GLN A 127 18.24 -0.72 12.44
CA GLN A 127 19.53 -1.40 12.54
C GLN A 127 20.09 -1.42 13.97
N ASN A 128 19.67 -0.47 14.81
CA ASN A 128 20.10 -0.38 16.20
C ASN A 128 19.20 -1.21 17.15
N GLN A 129 18.18 -1.89 16.63
CA GLN A 129 17.35 -2.80 17.40
C GLN A 129 17.74 -4.25 17.13
N ASN A 130 17.55 -5.10 18.13
CA ASN A 130 17.71 -6.54 18.01
C ASN A 130 16.80 -7.06 16.88
N LYS A 131 17.38 -7.82 15.97
CA LYS A 131 16.68 -8.36 14.79
C LYS A 131 15.94 -9.65 15.14
N VAL A 132 14.87 -9.93 14.42
CA VAL A 132 14.24 -11.26 14.44
C VAL A 132 15.11 -12.20 13.61
N GLU A 133 15.65 -13.24 14.22
CA GLU A 133 16.46 -14.23 13.54
C GLU A 133 15.59 -15.39 13.04
N ILE A 134 15.61 -15.62 11.74
CA ILE A 134 14.90 -16.69 11.08
C ILE A 134 15.85 -17.87 10.93
N LEU A 135 15.50 -18.98 11.56
CA LEU A 135 16.16 -20.26 11.37
C LEU A 135 15.47 -20.98 10.22
N TYR A 136 16.26 -21.36 9.23
CA TYR A 136 15.78 -22.10 8.07
C TYR A 136 16.78 -23.19 7.67
N ASP A 137 16.27 -24.25 7.06
CA ASP A 137 17.09 -25.31 6.50
C ASP A 137 17.70 -24.86 5.16
N GLY A 138 19.02 -24.65 5.16
CA GLY A 138 19.80 -24.24 4.00
C GLY A 138 19.96 -25.30 2.92
N LEU A 139 19.61 -26.56 3.19
CA LEU A 139 19.66 -27.64 2.20
C LEU A 139 18.38 -27.73 1.35
N SER A 140 17.28 -27.10 1.81
CA SER A 140 15.99 -27.14 1.13
C SER A 140 15.81 -25.98 0.15
N PRO A 141 15.67 -26.22 -1.17
CA PRO A 141 15.44 -25.16 -2.15
C PRO A 141 14.18 -24.32 -1.89
N TYR A 142 13.18 -24.92 -1.24
CA TYR A 142 11.96 -24.22 -0.83
C TYR A 142 12.25 -23.12 0.19
N TYR A 143 13.00 -23.45 1.24
CA TYR A 143 13.32 -22.49 2.30
C TYR A 143 14.24 -21.39 1.78
N ILE A 144 15.22 -21.73 0.92
CA ILE A 144 16.05 -20.73 0.25
C ILE A 144 15.20 -19.73 -0.53
N ARG A 145 14.25 -20.21 -1.37
CA ARG A 145 13.35 -19.32 -2.13
C ARG A 145 12.50 -18.43 -1.22
N LEU A 146 12.00 -18.99 -0.12
CA LEU A 146 11.23 -18.24 0.87
C LEU A 146 12.09 -17.16 1.56
N MET A 147 13.35 -17.47 1.90
CA MET A 147 14.27 -16.50 2.49
C MET A 147 14.63 -15.39 1.50
N THR A 148 14.86 -15.73 0.23
CA THR A 148 15.07 -14.75 -0.84
C THR A 148 13.86 -13.82 -0.99
N PHE A 149 12.65 -14.36 -0.94
CA PHE A 149 11.42 -13.57 -0.96
C PHE A 149 11.36 -12.61 0.23
N PHE A 150 11.59 -13.08 1.46
CA PHE A 150 11.62 -12.19 2.63
C PHE A 150 12.72 -11.14 2.55
N CYS A 151 13.91 -11.50 2.06
CA CYS A 151 15.04 -10.58 1.91
C CYS A 151 14.70 -9.43 0.94
N TYR A 152 14.00 -9.73 -0.15
CA TYR A 152 13.55 -8.71 -1.10
C TYR A 152 12.62 -7.67 -0.46
N PHE A 153 11.81 -8.08 0.51
CA PHE A 153 10.86 -7.22 1.21
C PHE A 153 11.37 -6.67 2.56
N ASP A 154 12.55 -7.10 3.03
CA ASP A 154 13.16 -6.63 4.28
C ASP A 154 13.80 -5.25 4.13
N TRP A 155 13.00 -4.29 3.66
CA TRP A 155 13.43 -2.93 3.40
C TRP A 155 13.92 -2.23 4.68
N LEU A 156 13.36 -2.61 5.83
CA LEU A 156 13.74 -2.09 7.14
C LEU A 156 14.94 -2.80 7.78
N LYS A 157 15.48 -3.86 7.15
CA LYS A 157 16.61 -4.67 7.66
C LYS A 157 16.37 -5.20 9.09
N ARG A 158 15.15 -5.67 9.34
CA ARG A 158 14.68 -6.19 10.64
C ARG A 158 14.89 -7.68 10.82
N LEU A 159 15.21 -8.39 9.74
CA LEU A 159 15.40 -9.82 9.75
C LEU A 159 16.89 -10.17 9.73
N SER A 160 17.22 -11.26 10.41
CA SER A 160 18.49 -11.96 10.30
C SER A 160 18.22 -13.36 9.80
N TYR A 161 19.04 -13.88 8.89
CA TYR A 161 18.85 -15.19 8.29
C TYR A 161 19.98 -16.08 8.75
N SER A 162 19.64 -17.22 9.38
CA SER A 162 20.63 -18.16 9.87
C SER A 162 20.33 -19.55 9.34
N ASP A 163 21.30 -20.09 8.60
CA ASP A 163 21.28 -21.47 8.14
C ASP A 163 21.40 -22.40 9.34
N LEU A 164 20.39 -23.24 9.51
CA LEU A 164 20.28 -24.19 10.61
C LEU A 164 21.49 -25.11 10.68
N GLU A 165 21.98 -25.63 9.56
CA GLU A 165 23.05 -26.65 9.54
C GLU A 165 24.38 -26.09 10.05
N VAL A 166 24.64 -24.79 9.82
CA VAL A 166 25.83 -24.10 10.31
C VAL A 166 25.62 -23.62 11.75
N ARG A 167 24.43 -23.09 12.07
CA ARG A 167 24.13 -22.45 13.36
C ARG A 167 23.88 -23.48 14.48
N TRP A 168 23.52 -24.72 14.15
CA TRP A 168 23.02 -25.72 15.11
C TRP A 168 23.96 -26.00 16.29
N GLN A 169 25.26 -26.07 16.04
CA GLN A 169 26.26 -26.37 17.08
C GLN A 169 26.22 -25.34 18.22
N ASN A 170 26.08 -24.06 17.88
CA ASN A 170 25.96 -22.97 18.86
C ASN A 170 24.53 -22.85 19.39
N LEU A 171 23.53 -23.12 18.55
CA LEU A 171 22.11 -23.00 18.91
C LEU A 171 21.69 -24.02 19.97
N SER A 172 22.15 -25.26 19.85
CA SER A 172 21.87 -26.33 20.81
C SER A 172 22.40 -26.03 22.22
N GLN A 173 23.48 -25.26 22.33
CA GLN A 173 24.05 -24.84 23.61
C GLN A 173 23.27 -23.68 24.24
N THR A 174 22.80 -22.74 23.42
CA THR A 174 22.11 -21.52 23.87
C THR A 174 20.59 -21.71 24.07
N HIS A 175 19.97 -22.61 23.30
CA HIS A 175 18.53 -22.87 23.30
C HIS A 175 18.23 -24.38 23.33
N PRO A 176 18.47 -25.07 24.46
CA PRO A 176 18.34 -26.54 24.56
C PRO A 176 16.89 -27.07 24.38
N HIS A 177 15.90 -26.19 24.37
CA HIS A 177 14.49 -26.51 24.18
C HIS A 177 14.07 -26.60 22.70
N ILE A 178 14.98 -26.30 21.77
CA ILE A 178 14.74 -26.39 20.33
C ILE A 178 15.28 -27.73 19.83
N SER A 179 14.45 -28.48 19.10
CA SER A 179 14.86 -29.73 18.45
C SER A 179 15.20 -29.49 16.97
N LEU A 180 16.26 -30.14 16.49
CA LEU A 180 16.72 -30.03 15.10
C LEU A 180 15.62 -30.46 14.12
N GLU A 181 14.97 -31.58 14.44
CA GLU A 181 13.91 -32.17 13.63
C GLU A 181 12.69 -31.24 13.53
N GLU A 182 12.41 -30.44 14.57
CA GLU A 182 11.33 -29.46 14.52
C GLU A 182 11.69 -28.28 13.62
N CYS A 183 12.92 -27.76 13.72
CA CYS A 183 13.41 -26.67 12.88
C CYS A 183 13.48 -27.03 11.39
N ARG A 184 13.69 -28.31 11.05
CA ARG A 184 13.62 -28.79 9.66
C ARG A 184 12.18 -28.84 9.15
N ARG A 185 11.22 -29.14 10.03
CA ARG A 185 9.80 -29.31 9.66
C ARG A 185 9.08 -27.99 9.43
N GLU A 186 9.32 -26.99 10.26
CA GLU A 186 8.63 -25.70 10.20
C GLU A 186 9.61 -24.52 10.35
N ILE A 187 9.21 -23.33 9.88
CA ILE A 187 10.02 -22.13 10.04
C ILE A 187 10.02 -21.67 11.50
N HIS A 188 11.19 -21.32 12.02
CA HIS A 188 11.36 -20.84 13.39
C HIS A 188 11.88 -19.39 13.38
N ALA A 189 11.29 -18.56 14.23
CA ALA A 189 11.72 -17.18 14.45
C ALA A 189 12.17 -17.02 15.90
N LEU A 190 13.42 -16.62 16.09
CA LEU A 190 14.00 -16.22 17.35
C LEU A 190 13.80 -14.71 17.53
N LEU A 191 13.07 -14.36 18.57
CA LEU A 191 12.79 -12.97 18.92
C LEU A 191 13.96 -12.38 19.73
N PRO A 192 14.14 -11.04 19.67
CA PRO A 192 15.09 -10.30 20.49
C PRO A 192 15.11 -10.58 21.99
N ASN A 193 13.97 -11.00 22.55
CA ASN A 193 13.80 -11.31 23.97
C ASN A 193 14.17 -12.77 24.31
N GLY A 194 14.70 -13.53 23.35
CA GLY A 194 15.05 -14.94 23.50
C GLY A 194 13.86 -15.90 23.32
N ALA A 195 12.65 -15.39 23.06
CA ALA A 195 11.50 -16.24 22.82
C ALA A 195 11.53 -16.84 21.41
N THR A 196 11.14 -18.11 21.29
CA THR A 196 11.03 -18.80 20.00
C THR A 196 9.57 -18.87 19.56
N ARG A 197 9.31 -18.59 18.28
CA ARG A 197 8.03 -18.82 17.60
C ARG A 197 8.23 -19.84 16.48
N LYS A 198 7.20 -20.63 16.20
CA LYS A 198 7.23 -21.72 15.21
C LYS A 198 6.06 -21.61 14.23
N GLY A 199 6.25 -22.12 13.02
CA GLY A 199 5.20 -22.25 12.01
C GLY A 199 4.47 -20.94 11.71
N LEU A 200 3.14 -20.95 11.75
CA LEU A 200 2.32 -19.75 11.48
C LEU A 200 2.64 -18.58 12.42
N PHE A 201 2.97 -18.85 13.69
CA PHE A 201 3.32 -17.79 14.63
C PHE A 201 4.64 -17.12 14.26
N ALA A 202 5.63 -17.90 13.81
CA ALA A 202 6.87 -17.34 13.27
C ALA A 202 6.61 -16.48 12.03
N VAL A 203 5.75 -16.95 11.11
CA VAL A 203 5.36 -16.19 9.92
C VAL A 203 4.71 -14.86 10.29
N ARG A 204 3.85 -14.80 11.32
CA ARG A 204 3.25 -13.55 11.80
C ARG A 204 4.30 -12.55 12.29
N GLU A 205 5.27 -13.01 13.09
CA GLU A 205 6.37 -12.14 13.56
C GLU A 205 7.21 -11.61 12.40
N ILE A 206 7.50 -12.47 11.41
CA ILE A 206 8.25 -12.08 10.21
C ILE A 206 7.45 -11.04 9.40
N LEU A 207 6.16 -11.27 9.17
CA LEU A 207 5.30 -10.35 8.41
C LEU A 207 5.17 -8.98 9.09
N TRP A 208 5.12 -8.93 10.43
CA TRP A 208 5.16 -7.66 11.17
C TRP A 208 6.42 -6.83 10.87
N CYS A 209 7.53 -7.49 10.54
CA CYS A 209 8.78 -6.83 10.15
C CYS A 209 8.79 -6.30 8.71
N LEU A 210 7.82 -6.71 7.87
CA LEU A 210 7.78 -6.47 6.42
C LEU A 210 6.56 -5.63 6.03
N PRO A 211 6.64 -4.28 6.02
CA PRO A 211 5.47 -3.40 5.88
C PRO A 211 4.62 -3.64 4.64
N ILE A 212 5.25 -3.95 3.50
CA ILE A 212 4.54 -4.24 2.26
C ILE A 212 3.67 -5.49 2.38
N LEU A 213 4.08 -6.44 3.21
CA LEU A 213 3.38 -7.70 3.40
C LEU A 213 2.39 -7.65 4.57
N TRP A 214 2.20 -6.50 5.23
CA TRP A 214 1.18 -6.34 6.28
C TRP A 214 -0.24 -6.70 5.85
N PRO A 215 -0.70 -6.46 4.60
CA PRO A 215 -2.02 -6.94 4.18
C PRO A 215 -2.19 -8.45 4.33
N LEU A 216 -1.10 -9.24 4.23
CA LEU A 216 -1.14 -10.69 4.44
C LEU A 216 -1.38 -11.06 5.92
N LEU A 217 -1.07 -10.16 6.87
CA LEU A 217 -1.37 -10.39 8.28
C LEU A 217 -2.86 -10.63 8.48
N LEU A 218 -3.73 -9.87 7.82
CA LEU A 218 -5.19 -10.03 7.91
C LEU A 218 -5.60 -11.49 7.65
N ILE A 219 -5.02 -12.10 6.61
CA ILE A 219 -5.29 -13.49 6.25
C ILE A 219 -4.77 -14.45 7.34
N THR A 220 -3.58 -14.19 7.88
CA THR A 220 -3.00 -15.05 8.93
C THR A 220 -3.78 -15.04 10.25
N TYR A 221 -4.56 -13.99 10.54
CA TYR A 221 -5.39 -13.88 11.75
C TYR A 221 -6.82 -14.41 11.57
N LEU A 222 -7.22 -14.81 10.35
CA LEU A 222 -8.52 -15.43 10.13
C LEU A 222 -8.66 -16.76 10.89
N PRO A 223 -9.86 -17.06 11.42
CA PRO A 223 -10.13 -18.35 12.07
C PRO A 223 -9.89 -19.49 11.08
N GLY A 224 -9.11 -20.49 11.48
CA GLY A 224 -8.73 -21.63 10.61
C GLY A 224 -7.42 -21.48 9.84
N ALA A 225 -6.73 -20.33 9.92
CA ALA A 225 -5.43 -20.17 9.27
C ALA A 225 -4.36 -21.14 9.82
N SER A 226 -4.39 -21.46 11.12
CA SER A 226 -3.45 -22.39 11.75
C SER A 226 -3.64 -23.84 11.31
N THR A 227 -4.88 -24.27 11.11
CA THR A 227 -5.20 -25.60 10.59
C THR A 227 -4.84 -25.74 9.11
N LEU A 228 -4.96 -24.66 8.34
CA LEU A 228 -4.51 -24.66 6.94
C LEU A 228 -2.98 -24.77 6.82
N VAL A 229 -2.24 -23.96 7.58
CA VAL A 229 -0.77 -23.96 7.54
C VAL A 229 -0.18 -25.27 8.05
N SER A 230 -0.71 -25.85 9.12
CA SER A 230 -0.27 -27.17 9.59
C SER A 230 -0.54 -28.29 8.57
N LYS A 231 -1.62 -28.21 7.77
CA LYS A 231 -1.86 -29.14 6.66
C LYS A 231 -0.81 -28.99 5.55
N ILE A 232 -0.42 -27.76 5.22
CA ILE A 232 0.62 -27.48 4.22
C ILE A 232 1.96 -28.08 4.66
N TYR A 233 2.36 -27.87 5.93
CA TYR A 233 3.59 -28.47 6.46
C TYR A 233 3.56 -29.99 6.47
N LYS A 234 2.42 -30.61 6.84
CA LYS A 234 2.26 -32.08 6.78
C LYS A 234 2.29 -32.62 5.36
N PHE A 235 1.71 -31.91 4.39
CA PHE A 235 1.75 -32.31 2.98
C PHE A 235 3.18 -32.28 2.45
N LYS A 236 3.98 -31.28 2.84
CA LYS A 236 5.39 -31.16 2.46
C LYS A 236 6.26 -32.31 2.96
N GLN A 237 5.96 -32.93 4.11
CA GLN A 237 6.70 -34.09 4.63
C GLN A 237 6.45 -35.38 3.84
N ARG A 238 5.46 -35.40 2.94
CA ARG A 238 5.06 -36.60 2.19
C ARG A 238 5.78 -36.73 0.84
N TYR A 239 6.54 -35.72 0.43
CA TYR A 239 7.30 -35.62 -0.80
C TYR A 239 8.73 -35.19 -0.50
#